data_AF-A0A2N2XWV3-F1
#
_entry.id   AF-A0A2N2XWV3-F1
#
_cell.length_a   1.000
_cell.length_b   1.000
_cell.length_c   1.000
_cell.angle_alpha   90.00
_cell.angle_beta   90.00
_cell.angle_gamma   90.00
#
_symmetry.space_group_name_H-M   'P 1'
#
loop_
_entity.id
_entity.type
_entity.pdbx_description
1 polymer ?
#
loop_
_entity_poly.entity_id
_entity_poly.type
_entity_poly.pdbx_seq_one_letter_code
_entity_poly.pdbx_strand_id
1 'polypeptide(L)'
;MKHRLLLLSFFVTYLISGYSQVDSTKIDSLRISTADTYSTSNSSIGEGQDNDDNSSSNFVPSMLQSSRDIYVNNTSYTFSIAFFRSRGYDNKYHNIYLNGFNMNSLVTGRATFSQWGGLNHVVRYPDTKINMSPASFTFGGIGGVTNYNLRGSAYAKQIKGSYSLSNRTYNN
;
A
#
# COMPACT_ATOMS: atom_id res chain seq x y z
N MET A 1 -22.27 -38.67 24.03
CA MET A 1 -21.44 -37.93 23.05
C MET A 1 -22.23 -37.08 22.06
N LYS A 2 -23.37 -37.55 21.52
CA LYS A 2 -24.17 -36.84 20.50
C LYS A 2 -24.67 -35.43 20.91
N HIS A 3 -25.06 -35.23 22.18
CA HIS A 3 -25.53 -33.93 22.67
C HIS A 3 -24.43 -32.85 22.80
N ARG A 4 -23.19 -33.23 23.12
CA ARG A 4 -22.07 -32.28 23.22
C ARG A 4 -21.59 -31.79 21.84
N LEU A 5 -21.68 -32.66 20.84
CA LEU A 5 -21.37 -32.30 19.44
C LEU A 5 -22.42 -31.32 18.87
N LEU A 6 -23.68 -31.50 19.25
CA LEU A 6 -24.79 -30.66 18.79
C LEU A 6 -24.69 -29.24 19.40
N LEU A 7 -24.35 -29.13 20.68
CA LEU A 7 -24.09 -27.84 21.34
C LEU A 7 -22.88 -27.11 20.75
N LEU A 8 -21.81 -27.82 20.39
CA LEU A 8 -20.65 -27.22 19.74
C LEU A 8 -20.99 -26.68 18.34
N SER A 9 -21.78 -27.43 17.56
CA SER A 9 -22.29 -26.98 16.26
C SER A 9 -23.14 -25.71 16.38
N PHE A 10 -24.04 -25.67 17.37
CA PHE A 10 -24.89 -24.49 17.63
C PHE A 10 -24.10 -23.26 18.07
N PHE A 11 -23.01 -23.47 18.81
CA PHE A 11 -22.12 -22.38 19.24
C PHE A 11 -21.28 -21.84 18.05
N VAL A 12 -20.83 -22.72 17.16
CA VAL A 12 -20.09 -22.33 15.95
C VAL A 12 -20.98 -21.57 14.97
N THR A 13 -22.24 -21.98 14.78
CA THR A 13 -23.17 -21.25 13.91
C THR A 13 -23.55 -19.88 14.47
N TYR A 14 -23.72 -19.74 15.79
CA TYR A 14 -24.00 -18.46 16.44
C TYR A 14 -22.84 -17.45 16.27
N LEU A 15 -21.60 -17.92 16.32
CA LEU A 15 -20.43 -17.06 16.08
C LEU A 15 -20.32 -16.59 14.62
N ILE A 16 -20.74 -17.40 13.65
CA ILE A 16 -20.68 -17.05 12.22
C ILE A 16 -21.74 -15.99 11.86
N SER A 17 -22.95 -16.08 12.44
CA SER A 17 -24.03 -15.10 12.19
C SER A 17 -23.74 -13.70 12.72
N GLY A 18 -22.95 -13.58 13.79
CA GLY A 18 -22.53 -12.27 14.33
C GLY A 18 -21.57 -11.49 13.43
N TYR A 19 -20.97 -12.14 12.44
CA TYR A 19 -20.10 -11.54 11.41
C TYR A 19 -20.73 -11.52 10.03
N SER A 20 -22.03 -11.82 9.89
CA SER A 20 -22.68 -11.86 8.58
C SER A 20 -22.76 -10.46 7.99
N GLN A 21 -21.97 -10.24 6.95
CA GLN A 21 -22.09 -9.10 6.05
C GLN A 21 -23.42 -9.21 5.29
N VAL A 22 -24.20 -8.12 5.23
CA VAL A 22 -25.38 -8.03 4.37
C VAL A 22 -24.87 -7.73 2.96
N ASP A 23 -24.74 -8.77 2.13
CA ASP A 23 -24.16 -8.65 0.80
C ASP A 23 -25.24 -8.16 -0.18
N SER A 24 -25.17 -6.88 -0.58
CA SER A 24 -25.90 -6.36 -1.73
C SER A 24 -24.94 -6.24 -2.90
N THR A 25 -24.75 -7.34 -3.63
CA THR A 25 -24.05 -7.31 -4.91
C THR A 25 -25.00 -6.79 -5.99
N LYS A 26 -25.10 -5.46 -6.11
CA LYS A 26 -25.54 -4.84 -7.37
C LYS A 26 -24.40 -4.99 -8.38
N ILE A 27 -24.60 -5.85 -9.38
CA ILE A 27 -23.75 -5.88 -10.57
C ILE A 27 -24.12 -4.65 -11.40
N ASP A 28 -23.34 -3.58 -11.25
CA ASP A 28 -23.36 -2.48 -12.21
C ASP A 28 -22.28 -2.76 -13.24
N SER A 29 -22.69 -3.17 -14.43
CA SER A 29 -21.78 -3.46 -15.54
C SER A 29 -21.20 -2.16 -16.10
N LEU A 30 -20.13 -1.66 -15.49
CA LEU A 30 -19.43 -0.47 -15.94
C LEU A 30 -18.17 -0.84 -16.73
N ARG A 31 -18.37 -0.86 -18.05
CA ARG A 31 -17.45 -0.50 -19.14
C ARG A 31 -16.00 -0.17 -18.72
N ILE A 32 -15.04 -0.92 -19.27
CA ILE A 32 -13.61 -0.58 -19.23
C ILE A 32 -13.43 0.82 -19.85
N SER A 33 -13.27 1.83 -19.01
CA SER A 33 -12.69 3.13 -19.38
C SER A 33 -11.23 3.11 -18.98
N THR A 34 -10.37 3.03 -19.97
CA THR A 34 -8.96 3.39 -19.85
C THR A 34 -8.85 4.86 -19.42
N ALA A 35 -8.74 5.11 -18.11
CA ALA A 35 -8.10 6.29 -17.49
C ALA A 35 -8.47 6.32 -16.00
N ASP A 36 -7.66 5.70 -15.13
CA ASP A 36 -7.67 6.03 -13.71
C ASP A 36 -6.95 7.37 -13.50
N THR A 37 -7.61 8.44 -13.95
CA THR A 37 -7.37 9.79 -13.46
C THR A 37 -7.90 9.80 -12.04
N TYR A 38 -7.00 9.82 -11.05
CA TYR A 38 -7.35 10.09 -9.65
C TYR A 38 -7.93 11.51 -9.55
N SER A 39 -9.20 11.69 -9.89
CA SER A 39 -9.92 12.94 -9.73
C SER A 39 -10.32 13.10 -8.27
N THR A 40 -9.43 13.71 -7.49
CA THR A 40 -9.84 14.38 -6.26
C THR A 40 -10.12 15.82 -6.67
N SER A 41 -11.38 16.15 -6.94
CA SER A 41 -11.82 17.50 -7.28
C SER A 41 -11.59 18.41 -6.09
N ASN A 42 -10.45 19.08 -6.04
CA ASN A 42 -10.21 20.18 -5.12
C ASN A 42 -10.63 21.46 -5.85
N SER A 43 -11.82 21.96 -5.54
CA SER A 43 -12.26 23.28 -6.01
C SER A 43 -11.27 24.34 -5.54
N SER A 44 -10.85 25.20 -6.46
CA SER A 44 -10.01 26.37 -6.24
C SER A 44 -10.47 27.17 -5.01
N ILE A 45 -9.68 27.16 -3.93
CA ILE A 45 -9.72 28.22 -2.93
C ILE A 45 -8.81 29.32 -3.46
N GLY A 46 -9.38 30.14 -4.33
CA GLY A 46 -8.74 31.27 -4.98
C GLY A 46 -9.82 32.04 -5.70
N GLU A 47 -10.30 33.10 -5.05
CA GLU A 47 -11.29 34.01 -5.61
C GLU A 47 -10.71 34.66 -6.87
N GLY A 48 -11.26 34.31 -8.04
CA GLY A 48 -10.80 34.79 -9.33
C GLY A 48 -10.91 33.74 -10.44
N GLN A 49 -12.12 33.19 -10.66
CA GLN A 49 -12.40 32.37 -11.83
C GLN A 49 -13.13 33.24 -12.85
N ASP A 50 -12.36 33.98 -13.64
CA ASP A 50 -12.87 34.54 -14.90
C ASP A 50 -12.80 33.47 -16.00
N ASN A 51 -13.85 33.50 -16.81
CA ASN A 51 -14.25 32.62 -17.89
C ASN A 51 -13.12 32.21 -18.85
N ASP A 52 -13.15 30.95 -19.31
CA ASP A 52 -13.16 30.62 -20.74
C ASP A 52 -13.32 29.11 -20.97
N ASP A 53 -14.23 28.76 -21.88
CA ASP A 53 -14.80 27.44 -22.19
C ASP A 53 -13.82 26.44 -22.85
N ASN A 54 -12.62 26.27 -22.31
CA ASN A 54 -11.70 25.22 -22.76
C ASN A 54 -10.76 24.70 -21.66
N SER A 55 -11.24 24.64 -20.42
CA SER A 55 -10.44 24.09 -19.32
C SER A 55 -10.54 22.57 -19.31
N SER A 56 -9.62 21.91 -20.02
CA SER A 56 -9.09 20.63 -19.54
C SER A 56 -8.84 20.78 -18.04
N SER A 57 -9.57 20.02 -17.22
CA SER A 57 -9.55 20.19 -15.78
C SER A 57 -8.17 19.80 -15.27
N ASN A 58 -7.32 20.82 -15.08
CA ASN A 58 -6.00 20.62 -14.51
C ASN A 58 -6.19 20.09 -13.09
N PHE A 59 -5.86 18.82 -12.88
CA PHE A 59 -5.85 18.20 -11.56
C PHE A 59 -4.74 18.87 -10.74
N VAL A 60 -5.12 19.81 -9.87
CA VAL A 60 -4.22 20.40 -8.88
C VAL A 60 -4.39 19.60 -7.59
N PRO A 61 -3.39 18.78 -7.18
CA PRO A 61 -3.47 18.03 -5.94
C PRO A 61 -3.55 18.99 -4.74
N SER A 62 -4.43 18.68 -3.78
CA SER A 62 -4.55 19.43 -2.54
C SER A 62 -3.24 19.39 -1.76
N MET A 63 -2.79 20.53 -1.22
CA MET A 63 -1.52 20.61 -0.46
C MET A 63 -1.47 19.68 0.75
N LEU A 64 -2.63 19.27 1.27
CA LEU A 64 -2.76 18.37 2.41
C LEU A 64 -2.90 16.90 2.02
N GLN A 65 -2.81 16.58 0.72
CA GLN A 65 -2.88 15.21 0.25
C GLN A 65 -1.57 14.48 0.54
N SER A 66 -1.63 13.54 1.48
CA SER A 66 -0.53 12.62 1.76
C SER A 66 -0.49 11.51 0.69
N SER A 67 0.18 11.77 -0.43
CA SER A 67 0.51 10.75 -1.44
C SER A 67 2.00 10.82 -1.79
N ARG A 68 2.52 9.75 -2.41
CA ARG A 68 3.87 9.79 -2.98
C ARG A 68 3.85 10.71 -4.20
N ASP A 69 4.95 11.43 -4.41
CA ASP A 69 5.17 12.23 -5.62
C ASP A 69 4.94 11.37 -6.88
N ILE A 70 4.18 11.91 -7.83
CA ILE A 70 3.81 11.28 -9.11
C ILE A 70 5.07 10.83 -9.86
N TYR A 71 6.14 11.62 -9.84
CA TYR A 71 7.41 11.26 -10.47
C TYR A 71 8.00 9.99 -9.85
N VAL A 72 8.11 9.94 -8.53
CA VAL A 72 8.68 8.81 -7.80
C VAL A 72 7.80 7.56 -7.96
N ASN A 73 6.48 7.73 -7.95
CA ASN A 73 5.54 6.64 -8.13
C ASN A 73 5.65 6.01 -9.53
N ASN A 74 5.66 6.82 -10.60
CA ASN A 74 5.72 6.33 -11.97
C ASN A 74 7.09 5.68 -12.28
N THR A 75 8.18 6.32 -11.85
CA THR A 75 9.54 5.79 -12.03
C THR A 75 9.78 4.48 -11.28
N SER A 76 9.17 4.31 -10.10
CA SER A 76 9.33 3.09 -9.30
C SER A 76 8.43 1.93 -9.75
N TYR A 77 7.24 2.20 -10.30
CA TYR A 77 6.29 1.16 -10.69
C TYR A 77 6.41 0.80 -12.17
N THR A 78 6.02 1.73 -13.06
CA THR A 78 5.94 1.49 -14.51
C THR A 78 7.31 1.22 -15.13
N PHE A 79 8.32 2.00 -14.73
CA PHE A 79 9.67 1.88 -15.30
C PHE A 79 10.56 0.85 -14.57
N SER A 80 10.02 0.11 -13.59
CA SER A 80 10.76 -0.94 -12.87
C SER A 80 11.25 -2.06 -13.78
N ILE A 81 10.45 -2.44 -14.78
CA ILE A 81 10.77 -3.49 -15.76
C ILE A 81 11.98 -3.12 -16.63
N ALA A 82 12.23 -1.82 -16.81
CA ALA A 82 13.35 -1.30 -17.59
C ALA A 82 14.59 -1.02 -16.71
N PHE A 83 14.57 -1.45 -15.43
CA PHE A 83 15.61 -1.16 -14.44
C PHE A 83 15.94 0.34 -14.34
N PHE A 84 14.93 1.19 -14.52
CA PHE A 84 15.12 2.62 -14.48
C PHE A 84 15.61 3.07 -13.10
N ARG A 85 16.60 3.97 -13.11
CA ARG A 85 17.24 4.50 -11.90
C ARG A 85 16.84 5.95 -11.72
N SER A 86 16.00 6.22 -10.73
CA SER A 86 15.67 7.60 -10.35
C SER A 86 16.96 8.34 -9.97
N ARG A 87 17.26 9.44 -10.68
CA ARG A 87 18.50 10.24 -10.53
C ARG A 87 19.81 9.47 -10.75
N GLY A 88 19.78 8.30 -11.40
CA GLY A 88 20.96 7.46 -11.62
C GLY A 88 21.39 6.64 -10.40
N TYR A 89 20.67 6.74 -9.26
CA TYR A 89 20.99 5.96 -8.08
C TYR A 89 20.58 4.50 -8.22
N ASP A 90 21.47 3.61 -7.80
CA ASP A 90 21.16 2.19 -7.66
C ASP A 90 20.36 1.93 -6.38
N ASN A 91 19.59 0.85 -6.34
CA ASN A 91 18.79 0.43 -5.19
C ASN A 91 19.64 0.16 -3.93
N LYS A 92 20.95 -0.08 -4.05
CA LYS A 92 21.85 -0.20 -2.88
C LYS A 92 21.93 1.07 -2.03
N TYR A 93 21.58 2.21 -2.61
CA TYR A 93 21.56 3.50 -1.93
C TYR A 93 20.21 3.83 -1.30
N HIS A 94 19.21 2.96 -1.49
CA HIS A 94 17.91 3.05 -0.83
C HIS A 94 17.93 2.14 0.40
N ASN A 95 17.90 2.74 1.59
CA ASN A 95 17.94 1.98 2.83
C ASN A 95 16.52 1.67 3.31
N ILE A 96 16.28 0.41 3.65
CA ILE A 96 15.02 -0.09 4.19
C ILE A 96 15.22 -0.42 5.65
N TYR A 97 14.30 0.09 6.46
CA TYR A 97 14.27 -0.09 7.89
C TYR A 97 12.97 -0.79 8.32
N LEU A 98 13.07 -1.67 9.32
CA LEU A 98 11.93 -2.22 10.04
C LEU A 98 12.01 -1.73 11.48
N ASN A 99 11.05 -0.91 11.92
CA ASN A 99 11.09 -0.27 13.23
C ASN A 99 12.42 0.44 13.54
N GLY A 100 13.09 1.00 12.52
CA GLY A 100 14.40 1.65 12.65
C GLY A 100 15.62 0.72 12.55
N PHE A 101 15.47 -0.59 12.43
CA PHE A 101 16.57 -1.51 12.15
C PHE A 101 16.82 -1.62 10.65
N ASN A 102 18.07 -1.41 10.20
CA ASN A 102 18.41 -1.51 8.79
C ASN A 102 18.35 -2.98 8.35
N MET A 103 17.62 -3.24 7.26
CA MET A 103 17.44 -4.57 6.70
C MET A 103 18.17 -4.80 5.38
N ASN A 104 18.93 -3.82 4.91
CA ASN A 104 19.80 -4.01 3.75
C ASN A 104 20.92 -4.98 4.12
N SER A 105 21.27 -5.86 3.17
CA SER A 105 22.39 -6.78 3.35
C SER A 105 23.69 -5.99 3.53
N LEU A 106 24.50 -6.36 4.53
CA LEU A 106 25.79 -5.72 4.78
C LEU A 106 26.78 -5.94 3.63
N VAL A 107 26.60 -7.02 2.84
CA VAL A 107 27.51 -7.36 1.74
C VAL A 107 27.13 -6.63 0.46
N THR A 108 25.85 -6.67 0.07
CA THR A 108 25.40 -6.11 -1.22
C THR A 108 24.84 -4.70 -1.10
N GLY A 109 24.53 -4.25 0.12
CA GLY A 109 23.86 -2.98 0.40
C GLY A 109 22.40 -2.93 -0.06
N ARG A 110 21.86 -4.02 -0.60
CA ARG A 110 20.48 -4.06 -1.14
C ARG A 110 19.54 -4.67 -0.11
N ALA A 111 18.30 -4.21 -0.10
CA ALA A 111 17.24 -4.82 0.69
C ALA A 111 16.79 -6.15 0.06
N THR A 112 16.66 -7.18 0.90
CA THR A 112 16.25 -8.52 0.47
C THR A 112 14.77 -8.74 0.81
N PHE A 113 13.89 -8.34 -0.11
CA PHE A 113 12.44 -8.43 0.10
C PHE A 113 11.91 -9.86 0.29
N SER A 114 12.66 -10.89 -0.12
CA SER A 114 12.26 -12.28 0.10
C SER A 114 12.15 -12.64 1.59
N GLN A 115 12.87 -11.94 2.47
CA GLN A 115 12.86 -12.20 3.91
C GLN A 115 11.52 -11.80 4.58
N TRP A 116 10.81 -10.81 4.04
CA TRP A 116 9.55 -10.30 4.61
C TRP A 116 8.43 -10.13 3.57
N GLY A 117 8.59 -10.67 2.36
CA GLY A 117 7.60 -10.57 1.29
C GLY A 117 6.24 -11.20 1.62
N GLY A 118 6.20 -12.18 2.52
CA GLY A 118 4.97 -12.78 3.03
C GLY A 118 4.18 -11.89 4.00
N LEU A 119 4.80 -10.82 4.53
CA LEU A 119 4.23 -9.93 5.55
C LEU A 119 3.42 -8.77 4.94
N ASN A 120 2.73 -8.99 3.81
CA ASN A 120 2.01 -7.95 3.05
C ASN A 120 1.12 -7.05 3.94
N HIS A 121 0.44 -7.65 4.93
CA HIS A 121 -0.47 -6.94 5.82
C HIS A 121 0.20 -5.86 6.67
N VAL A 122 1.43 -6.08 7.11
CA VAL A 122 2.18 -5.12 7.94
C VAL A 122 3.07 -4.22 7.09
N VAL A 123 3.63 -4.72 5.98
CA VAL A 123 4.52 -3.92 5.12
C VAL A 123 3.79 -3.06 4.07
N ARG A 124 2.45 -2.97 4.10
CA ARG A 124 1.68 -2.22 3.10
C ARG A 124 1.95 -0.71 3.11
N TYR A 125 2.13 -0.13 4.30
CA TYR A 125 2.22 1.32 4.49
C TYR A 125 3.59 1.72 5.05
N PRO A 126 4.60 1.92 4.20
CA PRO A 126 5.87 2.49 4.63
C PRO A 126 5.79 3.99 4.88
N ASP A 127 6.59 4.46 5.83
CA ASP A 127 7.03 5.86 5.88
C ASP A 127 8.31 6.01 5.06
N THR A 128 8.19 6.63 3.88
CA THR A 128 9.30 6.85 2.96
C THR A 128 9.69 8.32 2.95
N LYS A 129 10.97 8.60 3.20
CA LYS A 129 11.58 9.91 2.95
C LYS A 129 12.40 9.82 1.69
N ILE A 130 12.05 10.66 0.71
CA ILE A 130 12.71 10.72 -0.59
C ILE A 130 13.92 11.65 -0.45
N ASN A 131 15.01 11.34 -1.15
CA ASN A 131 16.27 12.08 -1.11
C ASN A 131 16.94 12.02 0.28
N MET A 132 17.95 12.87 0.45
CA MET A 132 18.67 13.07 1.71
C MET A 132 17.84 13.95 2.66
N SER A 133 16.65 13.48 3.00
CA SER A 133 15.80 14.09 4.02
C SER A 133 16.01 13.35 5.34
N PRO A 134 16.25 14.06 6.45
CA PRO A 134 16.42 13.43 7.75
C PRO A 134 15.11 12.75 8.17
N ALA A 135 15.23 11.58 8.78
CA ALA A 135 14.11 10.84 9.35
C ALA A 135 14.38 10.55 10.83
N SER A 136 13.34 10.34 11.62
CA SER A 136 13.48 10.10 13.07
C SER A 136 14.32 8.84 13.40
N PHE A 137 14.53 7.96 12.43
CA PHE A 137 15.27 6.71 12.56
C PHE A 137 16.64 6.71 11.86
N THR A 138 16.98 7.75 11.08
CA THR A 138 18.25 7.79 10.34
C THR A 138 18.54 9.20 9.82
N PHE A 139 19.82 9.54 9.66
CA PHE A 139 20.26 10.82 9.07
C PHE A 139 19.85 11.01 7.60
N GLY A 140 19.34 9.96 6.98
CA GLY A 140 18.88 9.94 5.60
C GLY A 140 19.76 9.04 4.73
N GLY A 141 19.37 8.89 3.46
CA GLY A 141 20.09 8.09 2.48
C GLY A 141 20.06 8.81 1.14
N ILE A 142 21.14 8.71 0.37
CA ILE A 142 21.25 9.42 -0.91
C ILE A 142 20.14 8.99 -1.89
N GLY A 143 19.75 7.70 -1.88
CA GLY A 143 18.62 7.17 -2.64
C GLY A 143 17.28 7.21 -1.90
N GLY A 144 17.21 7.92 -0.77
CA GLY A 144 16.06 7.91 0.14
C GLY A 144 16.10 6.76 1.15
N VAL A 145 15.17 6.82 2.09
CA VAL A 145 15.01 5.83 3.15
C VAL A 145 13.55 5.47 3.33
N THR A 146 13.29 4.20 3.60
CA THR A 146 11.95 3.69 3.85
C THR A 146 11.92 2.96 5.17
N ASN A 147 10.96 3.28 6.05
CA ASN A 147 10.76 2.57 7.30
C ASN A 147 9.36 1.95 7.34
N TYR A 148 9.29 0.66 7.66
CA TYR A 148 8.05 -0.02 7.96
C TYR A 148 7.89 -0.15 9.47
N ASN A 149 6.74 0.30 9.97
CA ASN A 149 6.42 0.20 11.39
C ASN A 149 5.66 -1.10 11.64
N LEU A 150 6.31 -2.12 12.20
CA LEU A 150 5.70 -3.41 12.50
C LEU A 150 5.05 -3.47 13.89
N ARG A 151 4.95 -2.35 14.60
CA ARG A 151 4.39 -2.32 15.95
C ARG A 151 2.89 -2.63 15.89
N GLY A 152 2.47 -3.70 16.55
CA GLY A 152 1.06 -4.14 16.57
C GLY A 152 0.07 -3.05 17.03
N SER A 153 0.47 -2.19 17.98
CA SER A 153 -0.39 -1.09 18.46
C SER A 153 -0.62 0.03 17.44
N ALA A 154 0.20 0.13 16.38
CA ALA A 154 0.00 1.10 15.31
C ALA A 154 -1.10 0.66 14.32
N TYR A 155 -1.53 -0.60 14.37
CA TYR A 155 -2.57 -1.14 13.50
C TYR A 155 -3.90 -1.25 14.25
N ALA A 156 -4.98 -0.88 13.56
CA ALA A 156 -6.32 -1.14 14.07
C ALA A 156 -6.57 -2.65 14.18
N LYS A 157 -7.17 -3.09 15.30
CA LYS A 157 -7.52 -4.50 15.56
C LYS A 157 -8.41 -5.03 14.43
N GLN A 158 -7.90 -6.02 13.69
CA GLN A 158 -8.57 -6.64 12.56
C GLN A 158 -8.26 -8.14 12.54
N ILE A 159 -9.22 -8.97 12.13
CA ILE A 159 -9.02 -10.40 11.84
C ILE A 159 -8.87 -10.51 10.33
N LYS A 160 -7.73 -11.03 9.85
CA LYS A 160 -7.46 -11.21 8.41
C LYS A 160 -7.02 -12.64 8.17
N GLY A 161 -7.77 -13.36 7.35
CA GLY A 161 -7.40 -14.68 6.84
C GLY A 161 -7.45 -14.64 5.32
N SER A 162 -6.45 -15.23 4.67
CA SER A 162 -6.44 -15.46 3.23
C SER A 162 -6.31 -16.95 3.00
N TYR A 163 -7.22 -17.51 2.21
CA TYR A 163 -7.16 -18.88 1.76
C TYR A 163 -7.07 -18.89 0.24
N SER A 164 -6.21 -19.74 -0.30
CA SER A 164 -5.96 -19.79 -1.74
C SER A 164 -5.83 -21.24 -2.18
N LEU A 165 -6.60 -21.60 -3.19
CA LEU A 165 -6.62 -22.92 -3.84
C LEU A 165 -6.07 -22.76 -5.26
N SER A 166 -5.20 -23.66 -5.70
CA SER A 166 -4.75 -23.66 -7.10
C SER A 166 -4.39 -25.06 -7.56
N ASN A 167 -4.91 -25.45 -8.72
CA ASN A 167 -4.64 -26.74 -9.35
C ASN A 167 -3.15 -26.97 -9.72
N ARG A 168 -2.29 -25.96 -9.61
CA ARG A 168 -0.86 -26.08 -9.96
C ARG A 168 0.10 -25.51 -8.92
N THR A 169 -0.28 -24.44 -8.24
CA THR A 169 0.66 -23.67 -7.39
C THR A 169 0.38 -23.85 -5.89
N TYR A 170 -0.86 -24.19 -5.52
CA TYR A 170 -1.31 -24.32 -4.14
C TYR A 170 -2.19 -25.57 -4.05
N ASN A 171 -1.53 -26.73 -4.00
CA ASN A 171 -2.20 -28.00 -3.74
C ASN A 171 -2.33 -28.15 -2.23
N ASN A 172 -3.56 -28.32 -1.72
CA ASN A 172 -3.84 -28.52 -0.30
C ASN A 172 -3.62 -29.96 0.13
#